data_AF-A0A1F2Y0B0-F1
#
_entry.id   AF-A0A1F2Y0B0-F1
#
_cell.length_a   1.000
_cell.length_b   1.000
_cell.length_c   1.000
_cell.angle_alpha   90.00
_cell.angle_beta   90.00
_cell.angle_gamma   90.00
#
_symmetry.space_group_name_H-M   'P 1'
#
loop_
_entity.id
_entity.type
_entity.pdbx_description
1 polymer ?
#
loop_
_entity_poly.entity_id
_entity_poly.type
_entity_poly.pdbx_seq_one_letter_code
_entity_poly.pdbx_strand_id
1 'polypeptide(L)'
;MNLKWCKKNLEHHSQSVYDLMKEEYPDLEMSVADCVDLCGLCTDVPFVLRNNAVVGARDARGLYIKLKQGMEFMSGPPLPGTYAAVVAAGNTASKDND
;
A
#
# COMPACT_ATOMS: atom_id res chain seq x y z
N MET A 1 -0.14 -9.81 -2.59
CA MET A 1 0.59 -8.55 -2.36
C MET A 1 1.60 -8.85 -1.28
N ASN A 2 2.88 -8.49 -1.46
CA ASN A 2 3.89 -8.72 -0.43
C ASN A 2 4.49 -7.42 0.09
N LEU A 3 4.81 -7.40 1.38
CA LEU A 3 5.55 -6.32 2.03
C LEU A 3 6.91 -6.83 2.51
N LYS A 4 7.97 -6.12 2.15
CA LYS A 4 9.33 -6.39 2.63
C LYS A 4 9.84 -5.20 3.44
N TRP A 5 10.23 -5.49 4.68
CA TRP A 5 10.66 -4.51 5.67
C TRP A 5 12.17 -4.57 5.88
N CYS A 6 12.77 -3.40 6.07
CA CYS A 6 14.16 -3.29 6.52
C CYS A 6 14.20 -3.29 8.04
N LYS A 7 14.91 -4.23 8.65
CA LYS A 7 15.03 -4.35 10.11
C LYS A 7 15.46 -3.04 10.77
N LYS A 8 16.49 -2.39 10.23
CA LYS A 8 16.98 -1.10 10.75
C LYS A 8 15.95 0.03 10.62
N ASN A 9 15.15 0.04 9.55
CA ASN A 9 14.08 1.04 9.42
C ASN A 9 12.92 0.78 10.40
N LEU A 10 12.61 -0.49 10.69
CA LEU A 10 11.64 -0.83 11.72
C LEU A 10 12.07 -0.25 13.07
N GLU A 11 13.33 -0.51 13.46
CA GLU A 11 13.90 -0.02 14.72
C GLU A 11 13.87 1.51 14.84
N HIS A 12 14.05 2.25 13.74
CA HIS A 12 14.05 3.72 13.78
C HIS A 12 12.67 4.36 13.64
N HIS A 13 11.82 3.85 12.75
CA HIS A 13 10.65 4.60 12.25
C HIS A 13 9.37 3.79 12.12
N SER A 14 9.47 2.53 11.70
CA SER A 14 8.35 1.80 11.08
C SER A 14 7.77 0.66 11.93
N GLN A 15 8.34 0.37 13.12
CA GLN A 15 7.90 -0.76 13.95
C GLN A 15 6.40 -0.75 14.27
N SER A 16 5.86 0.41 14.69
CA SER A 16 4.44 0.53 15.01
C SER A 16 3.52 0.27 13.82
N VAL A 17 3.95 0.60 12.61
CA VAL A 17 3.19 0.31 11.38
C VAL A 17 3.23 -1.18 11.07
N TYR A 18 4.39 -1.81 11.20
CA TYR A 18 4.54 -3.25 11.01
C TYR A 18 3.63 -4.04 11.95
N ASP A 19 3.62 -3.70 13.24
CA ASP A 19 2.81 -4.38 14.25
C ASP A 19 1.31 -4.23 13.94
N LEU A 20 0.86 -3.00 13.63
CA LEU A 20 -0.53 -2.74 13.29
C LEU A 20 -0.96 -3.47 12.00
N MET A 21 -0.10 -3.50 10.98
CA MET A 21 -0.40 -4.23 9.74
C MET A 21 -0.52 -5.73 9.98
N LYS A 22 0.30 -6.29 10.87
CA LYS A 22 0.26 -7.71 11.23
C LYS A 22 -1.01 -8.05 12.05
N GLU A 23 -1.48 -7.12 12.88
CA GLU A 23 -2.72 -7.25 13.64
C GLU A 23 -3.96 -7.15 12.75
N GLU A 24 -4.03 -6.12 11.89
CA GLU A 24 -5.21 -5.87 11.05
C GLU A 24 -5.29 -6.81 9.83
N TYR A 25 -4.16 -7.28 9.32
CA TYR A 25 -4.06 -8.09 8.11
C TYR A 25 -3.17 -9.32 8.34
N PRO A 26 -3.58 -10.28 9.18
CA PRO A 26 -2.76 -11.44 9.52
C PRO A 26 -2.42 -12.33 8.31
N ASP A 27 -3.25 -12.31 7.28
CA ASP A 27 -3.05 -13.05 6.03
C ASP A 27 -2.13 -12.33 5.02
N LEU A 28 -1.69 -11.09 5.32
CA LEU A 28 -0.80 -10.34 4.46
C LEU A 28 0.62 -10.91 4.53
N GLU A 29 1.16 -11.26 3.37
CA GLU A 29 2.53 -11.76 3.27
C GLU A 29 3.53 -10.63 3.60
N MET A 30 4.16 -10.73 4.77
CA MET A 30 5.14 -9.78 5.27
C MET A 30 6.46 -10.49 5.57
N SER A 31 7.57 -9.90 5.10
CA SER A 31 8.92 -10.40 5.33
C SER A 31 9.80 -9.30 5.91
N VAL A 32 10.72 -9.68 6.80
CA VAL A 32 11.72 -8.77 7.37
C VAL A 32 13.09 -9.22 6.88
N ALA A 33 13.83 -8.30 6.27
CA ALA A 33 15.21 -8.50 5.87
C ALA A 33 16.13 -7.63 6.73
N ASP A 34 17.36 -8.09 6.98
CA ASP A 34 18.36 -7.31 7.72
C ASP A 34 18.61 -5.94 7.06
N CYS A 35 18.67 -5.92 5.73
CA CYS A 35 18.76 -4.70 4.91
C CYS A 35 17.99 -4.88 3.60
N VAL A 36 17.57 -3.77 3.00
CA VAL A 36 16.95 -3.70 1.65
C VAL A 36 17.69 -2.71 0.73
N ASP A 37 18.95 -2.42 1.06
CA ASP A 37 19.88 -1.56 0.31
C ASP A 37 19.41 -0.13 0.06
N LEU A 38 18.59 0.40 0.98
CA LEU A 38 18.08 1.77 0.97
C LEU A 38 18.54 2.54 2.22
N CYS A 39 19.81 2.40 2.60
CA CYS A 39 20.32 2.87 3.89
C CYS A 39 20.21 4.39 4.14
N GLY A 40 20.26 5.22 3.09
CA GLY A 40 19.99 6.66 3.24
C GLY A 40 18.52 6.95 3.58
N LEU A 41 17.60 6.18 2.99
CA LEU A 41 16.18 6.32 3.28
C LEU A 41 15.84 5.74 4.67
N CYS A 42 16.53 4.67 5.07
CA CYS A 42 16.18 3.91 6.27
C CYS A 42 16.43 4.64 7.58
N THR A 43 17.32 5.62 7.57
CA THR A 43 17.59 6.50 8.71
C THR A 43 16.72 7.75 8.69
N ASP A 44 16.17 8.13 7.54
CA ASP A 44 15.56 9.45 7.36
C ASP A 44 14.04 9.42 7.54
N VAL A 45 13.38 8.37 7.02
CA VAL A 45 11.92 8.28 6.98
C VAL A 45 11.41 6.84 7.12
N PRO A 46 10.17 6.65 7.59
CA PRO A 46 9.50 5.35 7.55
C PRO A 46 9.19 4.92 6.11
N PHE A 47 9.53 3.68 5.77
CA PHE A 47 9.19 3.08 4.48
C PHE A 47 9.03 1.56 4.54
N VAL A 48 8.43 1.00 3.48
CA VAL A 48 8.38 -0.43 3.20
C VAL A 48 8.50 -0.66 1.69
N LEU A 49 8.93 -1.85 1.29
CA LEU A 49 8.83 -2.29 -0.10
C LEU A 49 7.53 -3.05 -0.32
N ARG A 50 6.65 -2.54 -1.18
CA ARG A 50 5.45 -3.24 -1.65
C ARG A 50 5.72 -3.76 -3.06
N ASN A 51 5.76 -5.08 -3.26
CA ASN A 51 6.14 -5.69 -4.54
C ASN A 51 7.46 -5.10 -5.09
N ASN A 52 8.48 -4.95 -4.23
CA ASN A 52 9.78 -4.31 -4.50
C ASN A 52 9.74 -2.79 -4.85
N ALA A 53 8.59 -2.14 -4.84
CA ALA A 53 8.48 -0.69 -4.98
C ALA A 53 8.48 0.01 -3.62
N VAL A 54 9.21 1.12 -3.49
CA VAL A 54 9.27 1.90 -2.24
C VAL A 54 7.95 2.62 -1.98
N VAL A 55 7.39 2.39 -0.80
CA VAL A 55 6.30 3.19 -0.24
C VAL A 55 6.83 3.83 1.03
N GLY A 56 6.95 5.15 1.02
CA GLY A 56 7.47 5.93 2.15
C GLY A 56 6.56 7.12 2.51
N ALA A 57 6.72 7.63 3.72
CA ALA A 57 6.00 8.80 4.20
C ALA A 57 6.88 9.62 5.16
N ARG A 58 6.41 10.81 5.54
CA ARG A 58 7.13 11.66 6.49
C ARG A 58 7.19 11.07 7.90
N ASP A 59 6.17 10.31 8.28
CA ASP A 59 6.03 9.69 9.61
C ASP A 59 5.26 8.36 9.52
N ALA A 60 5.30 7.61 10.62
CA ALA A 60 4.71 6.27 10.71
C ALA A 60 3.20 6.27 10.37
N ARG A 61 2.48 7.30 10.84
CA ARG A 61 1.05 7.45 10.56
C ARG A 61 0.79 7.61 9.07
N GLY A 62 1.56 8.47 8.39
CA GLY A 62 1.47 8.67 6.96
C GLY A 62 1.80 7.40 6.17
N LEU A 63 2.75 6.60 6.65
CA LEU A 63 3.09 5.31 6.02
C LEU A 63 1.90 4.34 6.11
N TYR A 64 1.30 4.19 7.29
CA TYR A 64 0.13 3.33 7.48
C TYR A 64 -1.04 3.76 6.59
N ILE A 65 -1.37 5.05 6.54
CA ILE A 65 -2.48 5.56 5.69
C ILE A 65 -2.24 5.21 4.22
N LYS A 66 -1.01 5.40 3.71
CA LYS A 66 -0.67 5.07 2.32
C LYS A 66 -0.79 3.57 2.03
N LEU A 67 -0.39 2.72 2.98
CA LEU A 67 -0.52 1.27 2.84
C LEU A 67 -1.99 0.87 2.79
N LYS A 68 -2.80 1.38 3.72
CA LYS A 68 -4.24 1.12 3.76
C LYS A 68 -4.96 1.51 2.47
N GLN A 69 -4.76 2.74 2.00
CA GLN A 69 -5.31 3.21 0.73
C GLN A 69 -4.85 2.36 -0.47
N GLY A 70 -3.59 1.92 -0.43
CA GLY A 70 -3.02 1.05 -1.44
C GLY A 70 -3.59 -0.37 -1.46
N MET A 71 -4.18 -0.83 -0.36
CA MET A 71 -4.84 -2.13 -0.21
C MET A 71 -6.35 -2.05 -0.50
N GLU A 72 -6.99 -0.89 -0.30
CA GLU A 72 -8.41 -0.67 -0.56
C GLU A 72 -8.79 -0.63 -2.05
N PHE A 73 -7.79 -0.53 -2.96
CA PHE A 73 -8.01 -0.13 -4.36
C PHE A 73 -8.66 -1.17 -5.31
N MET A 74 -9.23 -2.28 -4.82
CA MET A 74 -9.89 -3.27 -5.71
C MET A 74 -11.41 -3.36 -5.54
N SER A 75 -12.03 -2.57 -4.67
CA SER A 75 -13.48 -2.60 -4.44
C SER A 75 -14.22 -1.28 -4.76
N GLY A 76 -13.50 -0.21 -5.08
CA GLY A 76 -14.09 1.10 -5.41
C GLY A 76 -14.48 1.23 -6.89
N PRO A 77 -15.51 2.04 -7.22
CA PRO A 77 -15.84 2.36 -8.60
C PRO A 77 -14.66 3.10 -9.27
N PRO A 78 -14.51 2.98 -10.59
CA PRO A 78 -13.47 3.70 -11.32
C PRO A 78 -13.58 5.21 -11.10
N LEU A 79 -12.43 5.89 -10.97
CA LEU A 79 -12.39 7.33 -10.73
C LEU A 79 -13.09 8.10 -11.87
N PRO A 80 -13.91 9.11 -11.56
CA PRO A 80 -14.61 9.90 -12.57
C PRO A 80 -13.63 10.55 -13.54
N GLY A 81 -13.98 10.58 -14.83
CA GLY A 81 -13.13 11.13 -15.90
C GLY A 81 -12.04 10.17 -16.41
N THR A 82 -11.95 8.95 -15.88
CA THR A 82 -11.06 7.92 -16.45
C THR A 82 -11.73 7.13 -17.57
N TYR A 83 -10.94 6.53 -18.47
CA TYR A 83 -11.45 5.63 -19.51
C TYR A 83 -12.28 4.48 -18.91
N ALA A 84 -11.82 3.90 -17.79
CA ALA A 84 -12.55 2.87 -17.08
C ALA A 84 -13.93 3.33 -16.59
N ALA A 85 -14.06 4.59 -16.14
CA ALA A 85 -15.34 5.16 -15.75
C ALA A 85 -16.28 5.36 -16.94
N VAL A 86 -15.77 5.81 -18.08
CA VAL A 86 -16.57 5.95 -19.32
C VAL A 86 -17.08 4.59 -19.80
N VAL A 87 -16.23 3.57 -19.80
CA VAL A 87 -16.61 2.20 -20.20
C VAL A 87 -17.62 1.59 -19.22
N ALA A 88 -17.41 1.76 -17.92
CA ALA A 88 -18.36 1.27 -16.91
C ALA A 88 -19.75 1.91 -17.04
N ALA A 89 -19.81 3.23 -17.31
CA ALA A 89 -21.07 3.95 -17.56
C ALA A 89 -21.73 3.57 -18.89
N GLY A 90 -20.94 3.25 -19.92
CA GLY A 90 -21.46 2.81 -21.23
C GLY A 90 -22.13 1.43 -21.17
N ASN A 91 -21.64 0.52 -20.33
CA ASN A 91 -22.15 -0.86 -20.24
C ASN A 91 -23.50 -0.99 -19.50
N THR A 92 -23.90 0.02 -18.72
CA THR A 92 -25.21 0.06 -18.05
C THR A 92 -26.34 0.56 -18.96
N ALA A 93 -26.02 1.19 -20.10
CA ALA A 93 -27.02 1.77 -20.99
C ALA A 93 -27.63 0.79 -22.02
N SER A 94 -27.11 -0.45 -22.11
CA SER A 94 -27.54 -1.43 -23.11
C SER A 94 -28.47 -2.55 -22.59
N LYS A 95 -28.98 -2.47 -21.36
CA LYS A 95 -29.86 -3.51 -20.79
C LYS A 95 -31.35 -3.20 -20.75
N ASP A 96 -31.79 -2.01 -21.19
CA ASP A 96 -33.20 -1.60 -21.11
C ASP A 96 -33.92 -1.50 -22.48
N ASN A 97 -33.52 -2.30 -23.48
CA ASN A 97 -34.30 -2.49 -24.72
C ASN A 97 -34.23 -3.95 -25.18
N ASP A 98 -35.02 -4.84 -24.57
CA ASP A 98 -35.99 -5.78 -25.19
C ASP A 98 -36.60 -6.68 -24.10
#